data_AF-A0A2K9LRT2-F1
#
_entry.id   AF-A0A2K9LRT2-F1
#
_cell.length_a   1.000
_cell.length_b   1.000
_cell.length_c   1.000
_cell.angle_alpha   90.00
_cell.angle_beta   90.00
_cell.angle_gamma   90.00
#
_symmetry.space_group_name_H-M   'P 1'
#
loop_
_entity.id
_entity.type
_entity.pdbx_description
1 polymer ?
#
loop_
_entity_poly.entity_id
_entity_poly.type
_entity_poly.pdbx_seq_one_letter_code
_entity_poly.pdbx_strand_id
1 'polypeptide(L)'
;MQQFESIRPYHDHEVPAVIERLLQSDALIQAIIHVQFPLVPRYLEKPLARFVRFRIHNNLKEIHTVADFQQRMEDFVASTIEKSITEFTFSGQDNIERGVPYVFISNHRDITLDSALLNYALMQAGLETAEIAVGDNLLTNPLVSDLLRLNKSFVVNRSVTGVKAKYRALMELSHYISLANEQGSSVWIAQREGRAKDGFDITDPAIIKMLHIWQKKQGASFAETIKRLNVVPVSISYEYDPCDGLKAAELQARAAEDYVKKAGEDVESIMRGIALPKGRVHIEIGKPLQGEFEDAEAVAHALDQQIIQNYRLFPPSLLAIEHLLSLSKAMQSLRDDSIARFQAVAQQAKDTLAAVDSQDLARQASEFSARLAHYPAQLQRIILEMYANPLLSKYKYSTD
;
A
#
# COMPACT_ATOMS: atom_id res chain seq x y z
N MET A 1 -5.25 18.27 27.07
CA MET A 1 -4.91 17.44 25.90
C MET A 1 -5.92 17.77 24.83
N GLN A 2 -5.44 18.14 23.64
CA GLN A 2 -6.32 18.36 22.51
C GLN A 2 -6.91 17.01 22.07
N GLN A 3 -8.13 17.01 21.55
CA GLN A 3 -8.78 15.79 21.08
C GLN A 3 -7.91 15.10 20.01
N PHE A 4 -7.73 13.78 20.09
CA PHE A 4 -6.97 12.94 19.14
C PHE A 4 -5.46 13.18 19.03
N GLU A 5 -4.84 13.93 19.96
CA GLU A 5 -3.40 14.27 19.92
C GLU A 5 -2.46 13.06 19.77
N SER A 6 -2.88 11.88 20.25
CA SER A 6 -2.17 10.61 20.15
C SER A 6 -2.19 9.97 18.76
N ILE A 7 -3.18 10.31 17.92
CA ILE A 7 -3.39 9.66 16.63
C ILE A 7 -3.34 10.60 15.43
N ARG A 8 -3.61 11.90 15.60
CA ARG A 8 -3.67 12.83 14.46
C ARG A 8 -2.29 13.15 13.85
N PRO A 9 -2.23 13.57 12.58
CA PRO A 9 -1.06 14.20 11.99
C PRO A 9 -0.69 15.50 12.69
N TYR A 10 0.52 16.00 12.40
CA TYR A 10 0.95 17.30 12.90
C TYR A 10 0.23 18.45 12.19
N HIS A 11 0.03 19.54 12.91
CA HIS A 11 -0.39 20.83 12.37
C HIS A 11 0.82 21.71 12.08
N ASP A 12 0.65 22.73 11.23
CA ASP A 12 1.74 23.61 10.79
C ASP A 12 2.54 24.23 11.95
N HIS A 13 1.88 24.63 13.03
CA HIS A 13 2.56 25.22 14.20
C HIS A 13 3.47 24.24 14.96
N GLU A 14 3.28 22.92 14.77
CA GLU A 14 4.08 21.87 15.39
C GLU A 14 5.31 21.53 14.54
N VAL A 15 5.28 21.78 13.22
CA VAL A 15 6.30 21.36 12.25
C VAL A 15 7.72 21.83 12.62
N PRO A 16 7.97 23.11 12.95
CA PRO A 16 9.33 23.56 13.27
C PRO A 16 9.96 22.81 14.44
N ALA A 17 9.18 22.53 15.49
CA ALA A 17 9.65 21.82 16.68
C ALA A 17 9.93 20.33 16.40
N VAL A 18 9.13 19.69 15.53
CA VAL A 18 9.35 18.31 15.10
C VAL A 18 10.61 18.20 14.24
N ILE A 19 10.81 19.11 13.29
CA ILE A 19 12.01 19.16 12.44
C ILE A 19 13.27 19.37 13.29
N GLU A 20 13.23 20.26 14.28
CA GLU A 20 14.35 20.46 15.20
C GLU A 20 14.69 19.18 15.98
N ARG A 21 13.67 18.48 16.51
CA ARG A 21 13.84 17.21 17.21
C ARG A 21 14.45 16.13 16.30
N LEU A 22 13.99 16.03 15.06
CA LEU A 22 14.54 15.09 14.06
C LEU A 22 16.01 15.41 13.76
N LEU A 23 16.34 16.69 13.56
CA LEU A 23 17.73 17.13 13.34
C LEU A 23 18.63 16.89 14.56
N GLN A 24 18.07 16.91 15.77
CA GLN A 24 18.80 16.64 17.00
C GLN A 24 19.13 15.16 17.21
N SER A 25 18.47 14.25 16.48
CA SER A 25 18.63 12.81 16.63
C SER A 25 19.89 12.27 15.96
N ASP A 26 20.85 11.82 16.77
CA ASP A 26 22.05 11.14 16.27
C ASP A 26 21.72 9.81 15.57
N ALA A 27 20.66 9.11 16.00
CA ALA A 27 20.23 7.87 15.38
C ALA A 27 19.75 8.07 13.93
N LEU A 28 19.03 9.16 13.66
CA LEU A 28 18.59 9.50 12.31
C LEU A 28 19.79 9.84 11.41
N ILE A 29 20.70 10.68 11.91
CA ILE A 29 21.89 11.10 11.15
C ILE A 29 22.79 9.90 10.84
N GLN A 30 22.98 8.99 11.79
CA GLN A 30 23.75 7.76 11.58
C GLN A 30 23.08 6.82 10.58
N ALA A 31 21.75 6.67 10.64
CA ALA A 31 21.02 5.86 9.67
C ALA A 31 21.19 6.39 8.24
N ILE A 32 21.09 7.71 8.05
CA ILE A 32 21.30 8.35 6.75
C ILE A 32 22.74 8.15 6.25
N ILE A 33 23.73 8.25 7.14
CA ILE A 33 25.14 8.00 6.78
C ILE A 33 25.35 6.57 6.32
N HIS A 34 24.83 5.58 7.05
CA HIS A 34 25.00 4.17 6.69
C HIS A 34 24.36 3.83 5.35
N VAL A 35 23.23 4.47 5.00
CA VAL A 35 22.56 4.26 3.72
C VAL A 35 23.27 4.99 2.57
N GLN A 36 23.62 6.26 2.75
CA GLN A 36 24.23 7.07 1.68
C GLN A 36 25.72 6.78 1.49
N PHE A 37 26.41 6.35 2.53
CA PHE A 37 27.85 6.13 2.53
C PHE A 37 28.22 4.79 3.21
N PRO A 38 27.82 3.65 2.63
CA PRO A 38 27.96 2.32 3.26
C PRO A 38 29.40 1.87 3.49
N LEU A 39 30.38 2.51 2.83
CA LEU A 39 31.81 2.17 2.90
C LEU A 39 32.63 3.15 3.75
N VAL A 40 31.99 4.05 4.50
CA VAL A 40 32.71 5.08 5.26
C VAL A 40 33.48 4.48 6.44
N PRO A 41 34.78 4.80 6.59
CA PRO A 41 35.56 4.41 7.76
C PRO A 41 35.06 5.07 9.05
N ARG A 42 35.03 4.32 10.16
CA ARG A 42 34.58 4.77 11.49
C ARG A 42 35.15 6.10 11.99
N TYR A 43 36.39 6.43 11.62
CA TYR A 43 37.04 7.69 12.05
C TYR A 43 36.48 8.93 11.33
N LEU A 44 35.83 8.75 10.16
CA LEU A 44 35.17 9.83 9.41
C LEU A 44 33.69 10.01 9.77
N GLU A 45 33.09 9.12 10.57
CA GLU A 45 31.67 9.18 10.91
C GLU A 45 31.29 10.47 11.64
N LYS A 46 32.12 10.96 12.58
CA LYS A 46 31.83 12.21 13.33
C LYS A 46 31.87 13.48 12.46
N PRO A 47 32.92 13.74 11.66
CA PRO A 47 32.90 14.90 10.75
C PRO A 47 31.81 14.77 9.69
N LEU A 48 31.56 13.56 9.19
CA LEU A 48 30.48 13.31 8.24
C LEU A 48 29.09 13.53 8.86
N ALA A 49 28.86 13.11 10.11
CA ALA A 49 27.64 13.40 10.86
C ALA A 49 27.40 14.89 11.02
N ARG A 50 28.43 15.68 11.32
CA ARG A 50 28.32 17.14 11.35
C ARG A 50 27.96 17.72 9.98
N PHE A 51 28.60 17.23 8.91
CA PHE A 51 28.31 17.67 7.54
C PHE A 51 26.89 17.29 7.09
N VAL A 52 26.47 16.05 7.31
CA VAL A 52 25.13 15.55 6.99
C VAL A 52 24.07 16.31 7.79
N ARG A 53 24.28 16.51 9.09
CA ARG A 53 23.39 17.31 9.93
C ARG A 53 23.29 18.74 9.44
N PHE A 54 24.41 19.37 9.07
CA PHE A 54 24.40 20.71 8.48
C PHE A 54 23.64 20.75 7.14
N ARG A 55 23.87 19.78 6.26
CA ARG A 55 23.18 19.67 4.96
C ARG A 55 21.68 19.46 5.14
N ILE A 56 21.26 18.53 5.99
CA ILE A 56 19.85 18.27 6.28
C ILE A 56 19.23 19.50 6.92
N HIS A 57 19.90 20.13 7.89
CA HIS A 57 19.41 21.37 8.51
C HIS A 57 19.21 22.46 7.46
N ASN A 58 20.15 22.65 6.54
CA ASN A 58 19.99 23.65 5.48
C ASN A 58 18.86 23.32 4.49
N ASN A 59 18.62 22.03 4.22
CA ASN A 59 17.52 21.58 3.36
C ASN A 59 16.14 21.65 4.04
N LEU A 60 16.08 21.43 5.35
CA LEU A 60 14.83 21.44 6.13
C LEU A 60 14.50 22.81 6.73
N LYS A 61 15.41 23.79 6.68
CA LYS A 61 15.19 25.16 7.17
C LYS A 61 14.01 25.87 6.52
N GLU A 62 13.73 25.54 5.27
CA GLU A 62 12.63 26.13 4.49
C GLU A 62 11.28 25.47 4.77
N ILE A 63 11.25 24.38 5.56
CA ILE A 63 10.03 23.64 5.88
C ILE A 63 9.44 24.23 7.16
N HIS A 64 8.38 25.02 7.00
CA HIS A 64 7.67 25.63 8.12
C HIS A 64 6.25 25.07 8.29
N THR A 65 5.70 24.46 7.24
CA THR A 65 4.34 23.92 7.20
C THR A 65 4.33 22.45 6.78
N VAL A 66 3.20 21.79 6.99
CA VAL A 66 2.96 20.44 6.49
C VAL A 66 3.00 20.43 4.96
N ALA A 67 2.52 21.50 4.31
CA ALA A 67 2.54 21.64 2.86
C ALA A 67 3.98 21.66 2.31
N ASP A 68 4.90 22.41 2.95
CA ASP A 68 6.31 22.44 2.55
C ASP A 68 6.94 21.05 2.63
N PHE A 69 6.59 20.28 3.66
CA PHE A 69 7.08 18.91 3.82
C PHE A 69 6.50 17.97 2.74
N GLN A 70 5.20 18.08 2.44
CA GLN A 70 4.56 17.32 1.36
C GLN A 70 5.21 17.59 0.00
N GLN A 71 5.57 18.83 -0.30
CA GLN A 71 6.25 19.17 -1.55
C GLN A 71 7.62 18.48 -1.66
N ARG A 72 8.38 18.42 -0.56
CA ARG A 72 9.65 17.66 -0.54
C ARG A 72 9.43 16.15 -0.69
N MET A 73 8.34 15.64 -0.14
CA MET A 73 7.96 14.23 -0.31
C MET A 73 7.53 13.94 -1.75
N GLU A 74 6.87 14.87 -2.43
CA GLU A 74 6.54 14.77 -3.85
C GLU A 74 7.81 14.61 -4.69
N ASP A 75 8.81 15.47 -4.51
CA ASP A 75 10.11 15.37 -5.21
C ASP A 75 10.78 14.00 -4.98
N PHE A 76 10.70 13.49 -3.75
CA PHE A 76 11.23 12.18 -3.39
C PHE A 76 10.49 11.04 -4.09
N VAL A 77 9.16 11.09 -4.14
CA VAL A 77 8.33 10.10 -4.83
C VAL A 77 8.57 10.17 -6.34
N ALA A 78 8.64 11.37 -6.92
CA ALA A 78 8.97 11.58 -8.33
C ALA A 78 10.32 10.94 -8.69
N SER A 79 11.35 11.17 -7.87
CA SER A 79 12.65 10.52 -8.08
C SER A 79 12.60 8.99 -7.91
N THR A 80 11.77 8.49 -7.01
CA THR A 80 11.58 7.04 -6.82
C THR A 80 10.88 6.41 -8.03
N ILE A 81 9.88 7.09 -8.59
CA ILE A 81 9.21 6.69 -9.83
C ILE A 81 10.23 6.61 -10.95
N GLU A 82 10.99 7.68 -11.21
CA GLU A 82 11.98 7.74 -12.29
C GLU A 82 13.03 6.62 -12.21
N LYS A 83 13.47 6.26 -10.99
CA LYS A 83 14.55 5.28 -10.79
C LYS A 83 14.08 3.83 -10.77
N SER A 84 12.82 3.56 -10.40
CA SER A 84 12.38 2.20 -10.05
C SER A 84 11.09 1.74 -10.74
N ILE A 85 10.39 2.64 -11.43
CA ILE A 85 9.15 2.35 -12.16
C ILE A 85 9.37 2.68 -13.63
N THR A 86 9.20 1.69 -14.50
CA THR A 86 9.39 1.82 -15.95
C THR A 86 8.32 2.71 -16.58
N GLU A 87 7.09 2.61 -16.08
CA GLU A 87 5.95 3.41 -16.52
C GLU A 87 5.01 3.60 -15.33
N PHE A 88 4.72 4.85 -14.97
CA PHE A 88 3.72 5.19 -13.96
C PHE A 88 2.52 5.83 -14.65
N THR A 89 1.34 5.26 -14.46
CA THR A 89 0.09 5.78 -15.01
C THR A 89 -0.98 5.85 -13.94
N PHE A 90 -1.91 6.78 -14.09
CA PHE A 90 -3.10 6.83 -13.26
C PHE A 90 -4.33 7.24 -14.08
N SER A 91 -5.51 6.79 -13.64
CA SER A 91 -6.79 7.20 -14.22
C SER A 91 -7.90 7.22 -13.17
N GLY A 92 -9.07 7.71 -13.57
CA GLY A 92 -10.24 7.84 -12.69
C GLY A 92 -10.25 9.11 -11.84
N GLN A 93 -9.32 10.05 -12.07
CA GLN A 93 -9.32 11.37 -11.42
C GLN A 93 -10.61 12.16 -11.69
N ASP A 94 -11.26 11.92 -12.83
CA ASP A 94 -12.53 12.56 -13.20
C ASP A 94 -13.71 12.10 -12.32
N ASN A 95 -13.54 11.02 -11.53
CA ASN A 95 -14.53 10.57 -10.56
C ASN A 95 -14.50 11.41 -9.27
N ILE A 96 -13.51 12.30 -9.11
CA ILE A 96 -13.20 13.01 -7.87
C ILE A 96 -13.37 14.52 -8.07
N GLU A 97 -14.13 15.14 -7.17
CA GLU A 97 -14.40 16.57 -7.18
C GLU A 97 -13.42 17.32 -6.26
N ARG A 98 -12.93 18.47 -6.73
CA ARG A 98 -12.05 19.33 -5.94
C ARG A 98 -12.78 19.90 -4.73
N GLY A 99 -12.15 19.84 -3.55
CA GLY A 99 -12.72 20.36 -2.30
C GLY A 99 -13.76 19.45 -1.66
N VAL A 100 -14.03 18.28 -2.26
CA VAL A 100 -14.83 17.22 -1.64
C VAL A 100 -13.87 16.24 -0.95
N PRO A 101 -14.10 15.91 0.33
CA PRO A 101 -13.31 14.92 1.05
C PRO A 101 -13.80 13.51 0.74
N TYR A 102 -12.85 12.58 0.62
CA TYR A 102 -13.09 11.18 0.31
C TYR A 102 -12.35 10.25 1.27
N VAL A 103 -12.95 9.10 1.59
CA VAL A 103 -12.27 7.96 2.20
C VAL A 103 -11.84 7.01 1.10
N PHE A 104 -10.58 7.09 0.69
CA PHE A 104 -9.97 6.18 -0.28
C PHE A 104 -9.64 4.84 0.40
N ILE A 105 -10.15 3.74 -0.17
CA ILE A 105 -9.84 2.39 0.28
C ILE A 105 -9.17 1.63 -0.86
N SER A 106 -7.94 1.15 -0.65
CA SER A 106 -7.18 0.47 -1.69
C SER A 106 -6.73 -0.94 -1.32
N ASN A 107 -6.44 -1.76 -2.35
CA ASN A 107 -5.55 -2.89 -2.14
C ASN A 107 -4.18 -2.38 -1.67
N HIS A 108 -3.43 -3.26 -1.00
CA HIS A 108 -2.18 -2.86 -0.35
C HIS A 108 -1.11 -3.90 -0.61
N ARG A 109 -0.10 -3.57 -1.42
CA ARG A 109 0.97 -4.48 -1.83
C ARG A 109 2.32 -4.00 -1.34
N ASP A 110 2.56 -2.70 -1.25
CA ASP A 110 3.79 -2.14 -0.67
C ASP A 110 3.47 -1.40 0.64
N ILE A 111 4.34 -1.52 1.67
CA ILE A 111 4.07 -0.94 2.99
C ILE A 111 3.88 0.58 2.94
N THR A 112 4.71 1.30 2.18
CA THR A 112 4.76 2.77 2.23
C THR A 112 4.50 3.41 0.88
N LEU A 113 4.84 2.72 -0.21
CA LEU A 113 4.79 3.33 -1.53
C LEU A 113 3.36 3.46 -2.06
N ASP A 114 2.44 2.59 -1.63
CA ASP A 114 1.04 2.61 -2.09
C ASP A 114 0.36 3.96 -1.85
N SER A 115 0.39 4.44 -0.60
CA SER A 115 -0.20 5.73 -0.23
C SER A 115 0.57 6.92 -0.81
N ALA A 116 1.90 6.79 -0.93
CA ALA A 116 2.74 7.80 -1.54
C ALA A 116 2.44 8.00 -3.03
N LEU A 117 2.26 6.90 -3.78
CA LEU A 117 1.90 6.95 -5.21
C LEU A 117 0.48 7.47 -5.41
N LEU A 118 -0.48 7.12 -4.54
CA LEU A 118 -1.82 7.69 -4.60
C LEU A 118 -1.77 9.21 -4.38
N ASN A 119 -1.08 9.68 -3.33
CA ASN A 119 -0.95 11.12 -3.08
C ASN A 119 -0.23 11.83 -4.23
N TYR A 120 0.80 11.21 -4.81
CA TYR A 120 1.44 11.74 -6.02
C TYR A 120 0.44 11.84 -7.19
N ALA A 121 -0.36 10.81 -7.46
CA ALA A 121 -1.39 10.86 -8.51
C ALA A 121 -2.44 11.96 -8.25
N LEU A 122 -2.90 12.11 -7.00
CA LEU A 122 -3.83 13.19 -6.62
C LEU A 122 -3.20 14.56 -6.88
N MET A 123 -1.95 14.79 -6.47
CA MET A 123 -1.24 16.05 -6.70
C MET A 123 -1.05 16.35 -8.19
N GLN A 124 -0.69 15.35 -9.00
CA GLN A 124 -0.56 15.51 -10.45
C GLN A 124 -1.90 15.82 -11.14
N ALA A 125 -3.02 15.36 -10.58
CA ALA A 125 -4.38 15.75 -10.98
C ALA A 125 -4.82 17.11 -10.40
N GLY A 126 -3.95 17.78 -9.63
CA GLY A 126 -4.23 19.02 -8.92
C GLY A 126 -5.20 18.87 -7.73
N LEU A 127 -5.46 17.66 -7.26
CA LEU A 127 -6.33 17.36 -6.12
C LEU A 127 -5.53 17.43 -4.80
N GLU A 128 -6.25 17.48 -3.68
CA GLU A 128 -5.63 17.48 -2.35
C GLU A 128 -5.17 16.06 -1.97
N THR A 129 -4.01 15.98 -1.29
CA THR A 129 -3.47 14.73 -0.74
C THR A 129 -4.35 14.18 0.38
N ALA A 130 -4.44 12.86 0.48
CA ALA A 130 -5.10 12.19 1.59
C ALA A 130 -4.18 12.01 2.81
N GLU A 131 -4.77 12.03 4.00
CA GLU A 131 -4.12 11.61 5.24
C GLU A 131 -4.00 10.09 5.29
N ILE A 132 -2.88 9.57 5.78
CA ILE A 132 -2.50 8.16 5.59
C ILE A 132 -2.70 7.38 6.90
N ALA A 133 -3.52 6.33 6.88
CA ALA A 133 -3.65 5.43 8.02
C ALA A 133 -2.40 4.55 8.18
N VAL A 134 -1.70 4.64 9.32
CA VAL A 134 -0.51 3.83 9.61
C VAL A 134 -0.65 3.05 10.92
N GLY A 135 -0.23 1.79 10.91
CA GLY A 135 -0.21 0.95 12.11
C GLY A 135 0.85 1.36 13.13
N ASP A 136 0.53 1.21 14.41
CA ASP A 136 1.43 1.47 15.54
C ASP A 136 2.73 0.62 15.53
N ASN A 137 2.75 -0.50 14.79
CA ASN A 137 3.94 -1.33 14.61
C ASN A 137 5.11 -0.57 13.95
N LEU A 138 4.82 0.38 13.04
CA LEU A 138 5.84 1.21 12.39
C LEU A 138 6.31 2.36 13.29
N LEU A 139 5.61 2.64 14.38
CA LEU A 139 5.82 3.81 15.25
C LEU A 139 6.62 3.48 16.51
N THR A 140 7.16 2.27 16.61
CA THR A 140 8.03 1.86 17.73
C THR A 140 9.27 2.74 17.86
N ASN A 141 9.75 3.33 16.75
CA ASN A 141 10.79 4.34 16.74
C ASN A 141 10.17 5.75 16.70
N PRO A 142 10.40 6.60 17.73
CA PRO A 142 9.87 7.97 17.78
C PRO A 142 10.19 8.82 16.54
N LEU A 143 11.35 8.60 15.91
CA LEU A 143 11.77 9.36 14.72
C LEU A 143 10.95 8.98 13.49
N VAL A 144 10.66 7.68 13.34
CA VAL A 144 9.82 7.18 12.26
C VAL A 144 8.39 7.65 12.47
N SER A 145 7.92 7.66 13.72
CA SER A 145 6.62 8.22 14.09
C SER A 145 6.50 9.70 13.73
N ASP A 146 7.51 10.50 14.08
CA ASP A 146 7.56 11.92 13.77
C ASP A 146 7.51 12.18 12.25
N LEU A 147 8.31 11.45 11.47
CA LEU A 147 8.34 11.58 10.00
C LEU A 147 7.02 11.19 9.34
N LEU A 148 6.40 10.10 9.78
CA LEU A 148 5.12 9.66 9.23
C LEU A 148 4.00 10.66 9.55
N ARG A 149 3.96 11.18 10.79
CA ARG A 149 2.96 12.18 11.20
C ARG A 149 3.17 13.54 10.53
N LEU A 150 4.40 13.92 10.22
CA LEU A 150 4.69 15.06 9.34
C LEU A 150 4.18 14.82 7.91
N ASN A 151 4.24 13.56 7.45
CA ASN A 151 3.70 13.14 6.15
C ASN A 151 2.17 12.91 6.17
N LYS A 152 1.40 13.72 6.94
CA LYS A 152 -0.06 13.58 7.09
C LYS A 152 -0.53 12.18 7.53
N SER A 153 0.29 11.38 8.21
CA SER A 153 -0.15 10.06 8.68
C SER A 153 -0.85 10.14 10.04
N PHE A 154 -1.94 9.41 10.18
CA PHE A 154 -2.61 9.18 11.46
C PHE A 154 -2.43 7.75 11.95
N VAL A 155 -2.46 7.57 13.27
CA VAL A 155 -2.09 6.32 13.93
C VAL A 155 -3.30 5.42 14.17
N VAL A 156 -3.18 4.18 13.73
CA VAL A 156 -4.10 3.09 14.05
C VAL A 156 -3.49 2.25 15.17
N ASN A 157 -4.04 2.38 16.39
CA ASN A 157 -3.59 1.65 17.57
C ASN A 157 -4.09 0.18 17.54
N ARG A 158 -3.18 -0.77 17.30
CA ARG A 158 -3.47 -2.21 17.11
C ARG A 158 -3.00 -3.07 18.28
N SER A 159 -1.91 -2.65 18.92
CA SER A 159 -1.27 -3.34 20.06
C SER A 159 -2.07 -3.31 21.37
N VAL A 160 -3.22 -2.63 21.39
CA VAL A 160 -4.07 -2.49 22.57
C VAL A 160 -4.66 -3.85 22.97
N THR A 161 -4.46 -4.24 24.23
CA THR A 161 -4.98 -5.49 24.78
C THR A 161 -6.33 -5.28 25.48
N GLY A 162 -7.21 -6.28 25.37
CA GLY A 162 -8.53 -6.26 26.01
C GLY A 162 -9.65 -5.63 25.16
N VAL A 163 -10.82 -6.27 25.18
CA VAL A 163 -11.97 -5.93 24.33
C VAL A 163 -12.42 -4.47 24.49
N LYS A 164 -12.52 -3.98 25.74
CA LYS A 164 -12.97 -2.60 26.03
C LYS A 164 -12.00 -1.55 25.50
N ALA A 165 -10.69 -1.79 25.63
CA ALA A 165 -9.68 -0.85 25.19
C ALA A 165 -9.57 -0.84 23.66
N LYS A 166 -9.64 -2.01 23.01
CA LYS A 166 -9.75 -2.12 21.54
C LYS A 166 -10.96 -1.38 20.99
N TYR A 167 -12.14 -1.56 21.59
CA TYR A 167 -13.34 -0.84 21.15
C TYR A 167 -13.21 0.69 21.29
N ARG A 168 -12.59 1.17 22.37
CA ARG A 168 -12.31 2.60 22.55
C ARG A 168 -11.37 3.14 21.47
N ALA A 169 -10.29 2.41 21.17
CA ALA A 169 -9.35 2.80 20.11
C ALA A 169 -10.04 2.83 18.73
N LEU A 170 -10.88 1.84 18.41
CA LEU A 170 -11.66 1.81 17.17
C LEU A 170 -12.68 2.95 17.10
N MET A 171 -13.35 3.27 18.21
CA MET A 171 -14.30 4.39 18.29
C MET A 171 -13.58 5.73 18.12
N GLU A 172 -12.41 5.90 18.73
CA GLU A 172 -11.59 7.10 18.59
C GLU A 172 -11.13 7.28 17.14
N LEU A 173 -10.67 6.21 16.50
CA LEU A 173 -10.27 6.21 15.09
C LEU A 173 -11.43 6.55 14.15
N SER A 174 -12.58 5.90 14.34
CA SER A 174 -13.80 6.15 13.56
C SER A 174 -14.27 7.60 13.69
N HIS A 175 -14.21 8.15 14.90
CA HIS A 175 -14.54 9.55 15.16
C HIS A 175 -13.54 10.49 14.50
N TYR A 176 -12.24 10.19 14.57
CA TYR A 176 -11.22 10.98 13.90
C TYR A 176 -11.45 11.04 12.39
N ILE A 177 -11.65 9.89 11.72
CA ILE A 177 -11.89 9.82 10.27
C ILE A 177 -13.14 10.62 9.88
N SER A 178 -14.22 10.48 10.67
CA SER A 178 -15.43 11.27 10.46
C SER A 178 -15.17 12.76 10.54
N LEU A 179 -14.44 13.20 11.57
CA LEU A 179 -14.13 14.62 11.78
C LEU A 179 -13.20 15.16 10.68
N ALA A 180 -12.17 14.40 10.29
CA ALA A 180 -11.27 14.77 9.20
C ALA A 180 -12.06 14.98 7.90
N ASN A 181 -12.96 14.04 7.57
CA ASN A 181 -13.84 14.15 6.41
C ASN A 181 -14.80 15.35 6.54
N GLU A 182 -15.41 15.60 7.70
CA GLU A 182 -16.25 16.80 7.93
C GLU A 182 -15.47 18.12 7.81
N GLN A 183 -14.17 18.11 8.10
CA GLN A 183 -13.28 19.26 8.00
C GLN A 183 -12.66 19.44 6.60
N GLY A 184 -13.00 18.58 5.64
CA GLY A 184 -12.51 18.66 4.26
C GLY A 184 -11.25 17.85 3.96
N SER A 185 -10.71 17.10 4.93
CA SER A 185 -9.58 16.20 4.70
C SER A 185 -10.04 14.86 4.11
N SER A 186 -9.42 14.47 2.99
CA SER A 186 -9.50 13.07 2.52
C SER A 186 -8.59 12.16 3.33
N VAL A 187 -8.92 10.88 3.43
CA VAL A 187 -8.10 9.87 4.11
C VAL A 187 -7.89 8.65 3.21
N TRP A 188 -6.76 7.97 3.39
CA TRP A 188 -6.45 6.72 2.74
C TRP A 188 -6.28 5.60 3.76
N ILE A 189 -6.92 4.46 3.48
CA ILE A 189 -6.90 3.26 4.32
C ILE A 189 -6.71 2.03 3.42
N ALA A 190 -5.82 1.11 3.82
CA ALA A 190 -5.71 -0.19 3.17
C ALA A 190 -6.96 -1.06 3.44
N GLN A 191 -7.44 -1.80 2.45
CA GLN A 191 -8.66 -2.62 2.52
C GLN A 191 -8.61 -3.79 3.51
N ARG A 192 -7.43 -4.11 4.06
CA ARG A 192 -7.24 -5.09 5.13
C ARG A 192 -6.05 -4.73 6.00
N GLU A 193 -5.95 -5.36 7.16
CA GLU A 193 -4.76 -5.20 8.00
C GLU A 193 -3.52 -5.85 7.36
N GLY A 194 -2.54 -5.01 7.01
CA GLY A 194 -1.28 -5.44 6.42
C GLY A 194 -1.37 -5.64 4.91
N ARG A 195 -0.20 -5.70 4.26
CA ARG A 195 -0.09 -5.89 2.81
C ARG A 195 -0.51 -7.30 2.39
N ALA A 196 -1.07 -7.42 1.19
CA ALA A 196 -1.31 -8.67 0.51
C ALA A 196 0.01 -9.44 0.33
N LYS A 197 0.02 -10.69 0.77
CA LYS A 197 1.19 -11.59 0.65
C LYS A 197 1.04 -12.57 -0.50
N ASP A 198 -0.20 -12.87 -0.84
CA ASP A 198 -0.61 -13.83 -1.85
C ASP A 198 -1.20 -13.15 -3.10
N GLY A 199 -1.26 -11.82 -3.16
CA GLY A 199 -1.86 -11.11 -4.29
C GLY A 199 -3.38 -11.29 -4.41
N PHE A 200 -4.05 -11.84 -3.38
CA PHE A 200 -5.50 -11.99 -3.35
C PHE A 200 -6.13 -10.78 -2.67
N ASP A 201 -6.61 -9.82 -3.46
CA ASP A 201 -7.08 -8.52 -3.00
C ASP A 201 -8.56 -8.54 -2.56
N ILE A 202 -8.82 -9.05 -1.35
CA ILE A 202 -10.16 -9.02 -0.69
C ILE A 202 -10.19 -8.03 0.48
N THR A 203 -11.29 -7.33 0.62
CA THR A 203 -11.55 -6.34 1.67
C THR A 203 -11.97 -7.05 2.96
N ASP A 204 -11.40 -6.63 4.10
CA ASP A 204 -11.82 -7.09 5.42
C ASP A 204 -13.03 -6.27 5.91
N PRO A 205 -14.21 -6.89 6.11
CA PRO A 205 -15.40 -6.19 6.62
C PRO A 205 -15.17 -5.50 7.97
N ALA A 206 -14.16 -5.90 8.74
CA ALA A 206 -13.81 -5.25 10.01
C ALA A 206 -13.44 -3.76 9.83
N ILE A 207 -12.84 -3.37 8.71
CA ILE A 207 -12.51 -1.96 8.43
C ILE A 207 -13.79 -1.16 8.20
N ILE A 208 -14.76 -1.72 7.49
CA ILE A 208 -16.06 -1.06 7.28
C ILE A 208 -16.83 -0.94 8.59
N LYS A 209 -16.81 -1.99 9.42
CA LYS A 209 -17.37 -1.95 10.78
C LYS A 209 -16.69 -0.85 11.58
N MET A 210 -15.37 -0.70 11.49
CA MET A 210 -14.63 0.38 12.16
C MET A 210 -15.12 1.75 11.69
N LEU A 211 -15.20 2.02 10.38
CA LEU A 211 -15.69 3.30 9.85
C LEU A 211 -17.10 3.66 10.37
N HIS A 212 -17.95 2.65 10.52
CA HIS A 212 -19.34 2.82 10.96
C HIS A 212 -19.53 3.08 12.47
N ILE A 213 -18.59 2.71 13.34
CA ILE A 213 -18.80 2.75 14.82
C ILE A 213 -19.24 4.13 15.32
N TRP A 214 -18.57 5.20 14.89
CA TRP A 214 -18.91 6.56 15.30
C TRP A 214 -20.24 7.02 14.68
N GLN A 215 -20.42 6.82 13.39
CA GLN A 215 -21.64 7.21 12.67
C GLN A 215 -22.88 6.51 13.21
N LYS A 216 -22.77 5.23 13.56
CA LYS A 216 -23.83 4.46 14.23
C LYS A 216 -24.24 5.07 15.57
N LYS A 217 -23.26 5.57 16.35
CA LYS A 217 -23.54 6.26 17.62
C LYS A 217 -24.31 7.57 17.40
N GLN A 218 -24.16 8.19 16.23
CA GLN A 218 -24.93 9.35 15.78
C GLN A 218 -26.28 8.97 15.13
N GLY A 219 -26.64 7.68 15.11
CA GLY A 219 -27.89 7.18 14.56
C GLY A 219 -27.90 6.91 13.06
N ALA A 220 -26.75 7.00 12.37
CA ALA A 220 -26.68 6.75 10.94
C ALA A 220 -26.69 5.25 10.60
N SER A 221 -27.26 4.90 9.44
CA SER A 221 -27.19 3.56 8.84
C SER A 221 -25.83 3.31 8.16
N PHE A 222 -25.59 2.08 7.68
CA PHE A 222 -24.41 1.76 6.87
C PHE A 222 -24.41 2.55 5.56
N ALA A 223 -25.52 2.53 4.82
CA ALA A 223 -25.66 3.31 3.58
C ALA A 223 -25.36 4.81 3.78
N GLU A 224 -25.90 5.41 4.85
CA GLU A 224 -25.64 6.81 5.20
C GLU A 224 -24.18 7.05 5.57
N THR A 225 -23.55 6.12 6.30
CA THR A 225 -22.13 6.19 6.65
C THR A 225 -21.25 6.22 5.40
N ILE A 226 -21.46 5.27 4.49
CA ILE A 226 -20.66 5.14 3.26
C ILE A 226 -20.83 6.37 2.36
N LYS A 227 -22.06 6.87 2.26
CA LYS A 227 -22.38 8.09 1.51
C LYS A 227 -21.75 9.34 2.11
N ARG A 228 -21.81 9.52 3.44
CA ARG A 228 -21.21 10.68 4.13
C ARG A 228 -19.69 10.72 4.01
N LEU A 229 -19.06 9.55 4.07
CA LEU A 229 -17.62 9.39 3.96
C LEU A 229 -17.11 9.42 2.51
N ASN A 230 -18.01 9.51 1.51
CA ASN A 230 -17.67 9.41 0.09
C ASN A 230 -16.64 8.29 -0.17
N VAL A 231 -16.95 7.06 0.23
CA VAL A 231 -15.97 5.96 0.14
C VAL A 231 -15.65 5.68 -1.33
N VAL A 232 -14.36 5.72 -1.68
CA VAL A 232 -13.87 5.50 -3.05
C VAL A 232 -12.91 4.31 -3.07
N PRO A 233 -13.18 3.25 -3.84
CA PRO A 233 -12.23 2.17 -4.06
C PRO A 233 -11.07 2.64 -4.95
N VAL A 234 -9.85 2.24 -4.63
CA VAL A 234 -8.66 2.52 -5.42
C VAL A 234 -7.94 1.22 -5.72
N SER A 235 -7.60 0.98 -6.98
CA SER A 235 -6.82 -0.19 -7.39
C SER A 235 -5.38 0.23 -7.69
N ILE A 236 -4.42 -0.41 -7.01
CA ILE A 236 -2.99 -0.20 -7.18
C ILE A 236 -2.42 -1.47 -7.80
N SER A 237 -1.95 -1.34 -9.03
CA SER A 237 -1.45 -2.46 -9.84
C SER A 237 0.05 -2.34 -10.03
N TYR A 238 0.78 -3.37 -9.63
CA TYR A 238 2.22 -3.50 -9.86
C TYR A 238 2.48 -4.63 -10.86
N GLU A 239 3.36 -4.39 -11.82
CA GLU A 239 3.83 -5.45 -12.73
C GLU A 239 4.74 -6.44 -12.00
N TYR A 240 5.67 -5.93 -11.18
CA TYR A 240 6.50 -6.73 -10.29
C TYR A 240 6.39 -6.24 -8.86
N ASP A 241 6.28 -7.19 -7.95
CA ASP A 241 6.31 -6.93 -6.52
C ASP A 241 7.77 -6.98 -6.03
N PRO A 242 8.35 -5.85 -5.56
CA PRO A 242 9.74 -5.80 -5.12
C PRO A 242 10.01 -6.67 -3.87
N CYS A 243 8.95 -7.07 -3.17
CA CYS A 243 9.01 -7.89 -1.97
C CYS A 243 8.45 -9.30 -2.16
N ASP A 244 8.21 -9.77 -3.40
CA ASP A 244 7.65 -11.11 -3.67
C ASP A 244 8.45 -12.24 -3.01
N GLY A 245 9.79 -12.20 -3.05
CA GLY A 245 10.64 -13.19 -2.40
C GLY A 245 10.49 -13.20 -0.87
N LEU A 246 10.43 -12.03 -0.24
CA LEU A 246 10.22 -11.91 1.21
C LEU A 246 8.82 -12.41 1.61
N LYS A 247 7.79 -12.05 0.83
CA LYS A 247 6.42 -12.51 1.03
C LYS A 247 6.28 -14.01 0.87
N ALA A 248 6.91 -14.59 -0.15
CA ALA A 248 6.88 -16.03 -0.40
C ALA A 248 7.58 -16.81 0.73
N ALA A 249 8.74 -16.35 1.18
CA ALA A 249 9.44 -16.94 2.32
C ALA A 249 8.62 -16.89 3.61
N GLU A 250 7.94 -15.77 3.87
CA GLU A 250 7.04 -15.64 5.00
C GLU A 250 5.84 -16.59 4.91
N LEU A 251 5.19 -16.67 3.74
CA LEU A 251 4.06 -17.59 3.52
C LEU A 251 4.47 -19.05 3.73
N GLN A 252 5.65 -19.44 3.24
CA GLN A 252 6.21 -20.77 3.44
C GLN A 252 6.44 -21.05 4.93
N ALA A 253 7.10 -20.12 5.65
CA ALA A 253 7.39 -20.29 7.08
C ALA A 253 6.10 -20.37 7.92
N ARG A 254 5.07 -19.60 7.58
CA ARG A 254 3.76 -19.67 8.24
C ARG A 254 3.07 -21.01 8.01
N ALA A 255 3.15 -21.56 6.80
CA ALA A 255 2.59 -22.86 6.48
C ALA A 255 3.32 -24.01 7.22
N ALA A 256 4.59 -23.81 7.58
CA ALA A 256 5.38 -24.73 8.39
C ALA A 256 5.27 -24.50 9.91
N GLU A 257 4.45 -23.53 10.37
CA GLU A 257 4.35 -23.08 11.77
C GLU A 257 5.65 -22.53 12.40
N ASP A 258 6.68 -22.27 11.59
CA ASP A 258 8.02 -21.82 12.01
C ASP A 258 8.21 -20.29 11.96
N TYR A 259 7.15 -19.52 11.70
CA TYR A 259 7.28 -18.08 11.50
C TYR A 259 7.38 -17.30 12.82
N VAL A 260 8.56 -16.71 13.05
CA VAL A 260 8.78 -15.65 14.05
C VAL A 260 9.18 -14.37 13.34
N LYS A 261 8.34 -13.34 13.44
CA LYS A 261 8.60 -12.02 12.83
C LYS A 261 9.92 -11.46 13.39
N LYS A 262 10.87 -11.16 12.50
CA LYS A 262 12.18 -10.64 12.91
C LYS A 262 12.12 -9.13 13.12
N ALA A 263 12.88 -8.63 14.09
CA ALA A 263 13.07 -7.20 14.26
C ALA A 263 13.71 -6.61 12.98
N GLY A 264 13.11 -5.56 12.42
CA GLY A 264 13.60 -4.89 11.20
C GLY A 264 13.06 -5.42 9.87
N GLU A 265 12.24 -6.47 9.85
CA GLU A 265 11.64 -7.03 8.63
C GLU A 265 10.77 -6.00 7.86
N ASP A 266 10.04 -5.14 8.59
CA ASP A 266 9.25 -4.05 8.01
C ASP A 266 10.16 -2.98 7.38
N VAL A 267 11.31 -2.67 7.99
CA VAL A 267 12.29 -1.71 7.46
C VAL A 267 12.93 -2.23 6.17
N GLU A 268 13.30 -3.52 6.14
CA GLU A 268 13.83 -4.14 4.92
C GLU A 268 12.80 -4.09 3.79
N SER A 269 11.54 -4.38 4.08
CA SER A 269 10.45 -4.33 3.11
C SER A 269 10.26 -2.91 2.55
N ILE A 270 10.29 -1.87 3.39
CA ILE A 270 10.21 -0.47 2.97
C ILE A 270 11.39 -0.10 2.05
N MET A 271 12.61 -0.46 2.45
CA MET A 271 13.82 -0.15 1.67
C MET A 271 13.80 -0.83 0.30
N ARG A 272 13.39 -2.10 0.23
CA ARG A 272 13.22 -2.84 -1.03
C ARG A 272 12.10 -2.24 -1.88
N GLY A 273 10.98 -1.90 -1.25
CA GLY A 273 9.85 -1.21 -1.86
C GLY A 273 10.30 0.06 -2.58
N ILE A 274 11.17 0.87 -1.96
CA ILE A 274 11.69 2.09 -2.59
C ILE A 274 12.74 1.76 -3.67
N ALA A 275 13.71 0.90 -3.38
CA ALA A 275 14.92 0.75 -4.20
C ALA A 275 14.78 -0.18 -5.42
N LEU A 276 13.98 -1.25 -5.32
CA LEU A 276 13.97 -2.30 -6.34
C LEU A 276 13.02 -1.98 -7.52
N PRO A 277 13.34 -2.45 -8.74
CA PRO A 277 12.48 -2.25 -9.91
C PRO A 277 11.10 -2.90 -9.74
N LYS A 278 10.05 -2.19 -10.18
CA LYS A 278 8.63 -2.62 -10.10
C LYS A 278 8.00 -2.87 -11.46
N GLY A 279 8.73 -2.59 -12.54
CA GLY A 279 8.17 -2.57 -13.89
C GLY A 279 7.17 -1.42 -14.01
N ARG A 280 6.02 -1.69 -14.61
CA ARG A 280 4.92 -0.74 -14.74
C ARG A 280 4.05 -0.71 -13.49
N VAL A 281 3.59 0.49 -13.12
CA VAL A 281 2.68 0.71 -12.00
C VAL A 281 1.49 1.55 -12.46
N HIS A 282 0.29 1.13 -12.06
CA HIS A 282 -0.95 1.80 -12.43
C HIS A 282 -1.85 2.02 -11.22
N ILE A 283 -2.38 3.23 -11.07
CA ILE A 283 -3.40 3.58 -10.08
C ILE A 283 -4.72 3.89 -10.79
N GLU A 284 -5.77 3.16 -10.45
CA GLU A 284 -7.12 3.43 -10.93
C GLU A 284 -7.99 3.89 -9.76
N ILE A 285 -8.41 5.15 -9.79
CA ILE A 285 -9.34 5.73 -8.82
C ILE A 285 -10.77 5.38 -9.25
N GLY A 286 -11.45 4.57 -8.45
CA GLY A 286 -12.81 4.13 -8.73
C GLY A 286 -13.85 5.24 -8.53
N LYS A 287 -15.12 4.86 -8.64
CA LYS A 287 -16.25 5.76 -8.40
C LYS A 287 -16.66 5.70 -6.93
N PRO A 288 -17.06 6.84 -6.32
CA PRO A 288 -17.64 6.83 -4.99
C PRO A 288 -18.77 5.80 -4.90
N LEU A 289 -18.75 4.97 -3.85
CA LEU A 289 -19.75 3.93 -3.67
C LEU A 289 -21.14 4.55 -3.55
N GLN A 290 -22.07 4.05 -4.35
CA GLN A 290 -23.49 4.39 -4.31
C GLN A 290 -24.28 3.10 -4.07
N GLY A 291 -25.25 3.14 -3.16
CA GLY A 291 -26.11 2.00 -2.90
C GLY A 291 -26.70 2.00 -1.49
N GLU A 292 -27.76 1.22 -1.33
CA GLU A 292 -28.34 0.89 -0.04
C GLU A 292 -27.61 -0.34 0.50
N PHE A 293 -26.59 -0.12 1.33
CA PHE A 293 -25.81 -1.19 1.95
C PHE A 293 -26.45 -1.63 3.26
N GLU A 294 -26.79 -2.91 3.38
CA GLU A 294 -27.40 -3.49 4.59
C GLU A 294 -26.38 -3.73 5.70
N ASP A 295 -25.17 -4.17 5.34
CA ASP A 295 -24.10 -4.52 6.28
C ASP A 295 -22.69 -4.25 5.72
N ALA A 296 -21.67 -4.57 6.51
CA ALA A 296 -20.27 -4.34 6.16
C ALA A 296 -19.77 -5.26 5.04
N GLU A 297 -20.35 -6.45 4.96
CA GLU A 297 -20.05 -7.49 3.99
C GLU A 297 -20.51 -7.06 2.58
N ALA A 298 -21.70 -6.44 2.48
CA ALA A 298 -22.19 -5.85 1.23
C ALA A 298 -21.29 -4.70 0.74
N VAL A 299 -20.81 -3.84 1.65
CA VAL A 299 -19.87 -2.77 1.29
C VAL A 299 -18.52 -3.34 0.86
N ALA A 300 -17.99 -4.33 1.59
CA ALA A 300 -16.73 -4.99 1.25
C ALA A 300 -16.81 -5.64 -0.15
N HIS A 301 -17.92 -6.28 -0.46
CA HIS A 301 -18.16 -6.84 -1.79
C HIS A 301 -18.17 -5.76 -2.89
N ALA A 302 -18.82 -4.62 -2.66
CA ALA A 302 -18.85 -3.52 -3.62
C ALA A 302 -17.47 -2.86 -3.81
N LEU A 303 -16.66 -2.78 -2.74
CA LEU A 303 -15.26 -2.36 -2.83
C LEU A 303 -14.45 -3.35 -3.67
N ASP A 304 -14.53 -4.64 -3.34
CA ASP A 304 -13.78 -5.69 -4.04
C ASP A 304 -14.14 -5.72 -5.53
N GLN A 305 -15.42 -5.58 -5.87
CA GLN A 305 -15.87 -5.54 -7.26
C GLN A 305 -15.15 -4.44 -8.05
N GLN A 306 -15.12 -3.20 -7.53
CA GLN A 306 -14.41 -2.12 -8.22
C GLN A 306 -12.89 -2.32 -8.18
N ILE A 307 -12.29 -2.65 -7.04
CA ILE A 307 -10.83 -2.81 -6.91
C ILE A 307 -10.30 -3.89 -7.85
N ILE A 308 -11.00 -5.03 -7.95
CA ILE A 308 -10.60 -6.16 -8.79
C ILE A 308 -10.85 -5.87 -10.28
N GLN A 309 -11.98 -5.26 -10.63
CA GLN A 309 -12.26 -4.90 -12.03
C GLN A 309 -11.27 -3.85 -12.55
N ASN A 310 -10.94 -2.88 -11.71
CA ASN A 310 -10.00 -1.79 -11.98
C ASN A 310 -8.54 -2.23 -11.92
N TYR A 311 -8.25 -3.41 -11.37
CA TYR A 311 -6.89 -3.94 -11.34
C TYR A 311 -6.38 -4.18 -12.77
N ARG A 312 -5.28 -3.50 -13.12
CA ARG A 312 -4.63 -3.61 -14.41
C ARG A 312 -3.73 -4.84 -14.41
N LEU A 313 -4.08 -5.80 -15.25
CA LEU A 313 -3.29 -7.02 -15.42
C LEU A 313 -2.05 -6.75 -16.26
N PHE A 314 -0.94 -7.30 -15.81
CA PHE A 314 0.32 -7.28 -16.53
C PHE A 314 0.71 -8.70 -16.98
N PRO A 315 1.58 -8.83 -17.99
CA PRO A 315 2.02 -10.11 -18.54
C PRO A 315 2.49 -11.15 -17.51
N PRO A 316 3.20 -10.80 -16.41
CA PRO A 316 3.54 -11.76 -15.37
C PRO A 316 2.36 -12.56 -14.80
N SER A 317 1.16 -11.98 -14.73
CA SER A 317 -0.03 -12.69 -14.24
C SER A 317 -0.48 -13.81 -15.16
N LEU A 318 -0.46 -13.58 -16.47
CA LEU A 318 -0.77 -14.63 -17.45
C LEU A 318 0.31 -15.71 -17.45
N LEU A 319 1.58 -15.30 -17.51
CA LEU A 319 2.72 -16.19 -17.53
C LEU A 319 2.72 -17.09 -16.28
N ALA A 320 2.39 -16.54 -15.11
CA ALA A 320 2.29 -17.31 -13.89
C ALA A 320 1.25 -18.44 -13.98
N ILE A 321 0.07 -18.17 -14.56
CA ILE A 321 -0.94 -19.22 -14.79
C ILE A 321 -0.43 -20.28 -15.77
N GLU A 322 0.25 -19.89 -16.85
CA GLU A 322 0.81 -20.85 -17.81
C GLU A 322 1.87 -21.76 -17.17
N HIS A 323 2.74 -21.20 -16.32
CA HIS A 323 3.70 -21.98 -15.54
C HIS A 323 3.00 -22.94 -14.56
N LEU A 324 1.98 -22.48 -13.83
CA LEU A 324 1.20 -23.34 -12.93
C LEU A 324 0.51 -24.48 -13.69
N LEU A 325 -0.07 -24.22 -14.86
CA LEU A 325 -0.65 -25.24 -15.73
C LEU A 325 0.38 -26.28 -16.18
N SER A 326 1.57 -25.84 -16.58
CA SER A 326 2.65 -26.74 -17.00
C SER A 326 3.11 -27.63 -15.85
N LEU A 327 3.34 -27.05 -14.68
CA LEU A 327 3.69 -27.78 -13.45
C LEU A 327 2.64 -28.80 -13.06
N SER A 328 1.35 -28.45 -13.20
CA SER A 328 0.23 -29.32 -12.84
C SER A 328 0.12 -30.53 -13.76
N LYS A 329 0.33 -30.33 -15.08
CA LYS A 329 0.39 -31.43 -16.05
C LYS A 329 1.57 -32.36 -15.80
N ALA A 330 2.73 -31.80 -15.45
CA ALA A 330 3.94 -32.58 -15.17
C ALA A 330 3.83 -33.42 -13.88
N MET A 331 3.15 -32.91 -12.86
CA MET A 331 3.06 -33.55 -11.53
C MET A 331 1.78 -34.38 -11.30
N GLN A 332 0.82 -34.41 -12.24
CA GLN A 332 -0.51 -35.04 -12.06
C GLN A 332 -1.21 -34.65 -10.73
N SER A 333 -0.92 -33.44 -10.23
CA SER A 333 -1.16 -33.08 -8.83
C SER A 333 -2.37 -32.16 -8.61
N LEU A 334 -3.00 -31.66 -9.69
CA LEU A 334 -4.25 -30.91 -9.62
C LEU A 334 -5.44 -31.76 -10.06
N ARG A 335 -6.59 -31.53 -9.41
CA ARG A 335 -7.89 -32.07 -9.86
C ARG A 335 -8.26 -31.49 -11.22
N ASP A 336 -8.96 -32.27 -12.04
CA ASP A 336 -9.37 -31.89 -13.41
C ASP A 336 -10.10 -30.54 -13.45
N ASP A 337 -10.93 -30.25 -12.44
CA ASP A 337 -11.66 -28.98 -12.30
C ASP A 337 -10.74 -27.76 -12.13
N SER A 338 -9.63 -27.90 -11.41
CA SER A 338 -8.65 -26.82 -11.25
C SER A 338 -7.92 -26.53 -12.55
N ILE A 339 -7.59 -27.57 -13.32
CA ILE A 339 -6.93 -27.45 -14.62
C ILE A 339 -7.86 -26.76 -15.61
N ALA A 340 -9.13 -27.18 -15.67
CA ALA A 340 -10.13 -26.57 -16.53
C ALA A 340 -10.33 -25.07 -16.20
N ARG A 341 -10.41 -24.73 -14.90
CA ARG A 341 -10.49 -23.33 -14.47
C ARG A 341 -9.28 -22.52 -14.91
N PHE A 342 -8.05 -23.00 -14.68
CA PHE A 342 -6.85 -22.29 -15.11
C PHE A 342 -6.76 -22.13 -16.62
N GLN A 343 -7.21 -23.12 -17.40
CA GLN A 343 -7.27 -23.02 -18.86
C GLN A 343 -8.25 -21.93 -19.32
N ALA A 344 -9.46 -21.88 -18.73
CA ALA A 344 -10.46 -20.86 -19.04
C ALA A 344 -9.93 -19.45 -18.73
N VAL A 345 -9.30 -19.28 -17.56
CA VAL A 345 -8.71 -18.01 -17.12
C VAL A 345 -7.57 -17.59 -18.05
N ALA A 346 -6.68 -18.52 -18.42
CA ALA A 346 -5.57 -18.24 -19.34
C ALA A 346 -6.07 -17.81 -20.72
N GLN A 347 -7.14 -18.43 -21.23
CA GLN A 347 -7.72 -18.05 -22.51
C GLN A 347 -8.30 -16.64 -22.48
N GLN A 348 -9.13 -16.32 -21.47
CA GLN A 348 -9.70 -14.98 -21.32
C GLN A 348 -8.62 -13.89 -21.15
N ALA A 349 -7.54 -14.22 -20.43
CA ALA A 349 -6.42 -13.32 -20.25
C ALA A 349 -5.65 -13.08 -21.55
N LYS A 350 -5.47 -14.10 -22.39
CA LYS A 350 -4.88 -13.94 -23.72
C LYS A 350 -5.72 -13.02 -24.60
N ASP A 351 -7.04 -13.13 -24.52
CA ASP A 351 -7.94 -12.24 -25.28
C ASP A 351 -7.83 -10.79 -24.77
N THR A 352 -7.65 -10.59 -23.47
CA THR A 352 -7.45 -9.27 -22.85
C THR A 352 -6.08 -8.67 -23.16
N LEU A 353 -5.04 -9.52 -23.22
CA LEU A 353 -3.66 -9.15 -23.52
C LEU A 353 -3.32 -9.28 -25.02
N ALA A 354 -4.31 -9.54 -25.89
CA ALA A 354 -4.12 -9.74 -27.33
C ALA A 354 -3.56 -8.51 -28.05
N ALA A 355 -3.58 -7.34 -27.39
CA ALA A 355 -2.95 -6.12 -27.86
C ALA A 355 -1.43 -6.04 -27.62
N VAL A 356 -0.85 -6.97 -26.85
CA VAL A 356 0.60 -7.04 -26.60
C VAL A 356 1.27 -7.73 -27.78
N ASP A 357 2.29 -7.09 -28.35
CA ASP A 357 3.09 -7.67 -29.42
C ASP A 357 3.67 -9.02 -28.99
N SER A 358 3.52 -10.03 -29.85
CA SER A 358 4.05 -11.39 -29.67
C SER A 358 5.55 -11.42 -29.33
N GLN A 359 6.34 -10.49 -29.86
CA GLN A 359 7.78 -10.38 -29.55
C GLN A 359 8.02 -9.83 -28.14
N ASP A 360 7.23 -8.84 -27.70
CA ASP A 360 7.34 -8.28 -26.36
C ASP A 360 6.88 -9.28 -25.28
N LEU A 361 5.82 -10.03 -25.55
CA LEU A 361 5.37 -11.10 -24.65
C LEU A 361 6.43 -12.19 -24.49
N ALA A 362 7.12 -12.58 -25.57
CA ALA A 362 8.21 -13.55 -25.51
C ALA A 362 9.40 -13.04 -24.69
N ARG A 363 9.76 -11.74 -24.83
CA ARG A 363 10.78 -11.09 -24.02
C ARG A 363 10.39 -11.10 -22.53
N GLN A 364 9.17 -10.69 -22.21
CA GLN A 364 8.64 -10.67 -20.84
C GLN A 364 8.56 -12.08 -20.23
N ALA A 365 8.22 -13.10 -21.03
CA ALA A 365 8.25 -14.50 -20.62
C ALA A 365 9.66 -14.94 -20.20
N SER A 366 10.68 -14.55 -20.98
CA SER A 366 12.07 -14.81 -20.65
C SER A 366 12.51 -14.09 -19.38
N GLU A 367 12.17 -12.80 -19.23
CA GLU A 367 12.49 -12.01 -18.04
C GLU A 367 11.82 -12.56 -16.79
N PHE A 368 10.53 -12.93 -16.87
CA PHE A 368 9.80 -13.51 -15.76
C PHE A 368 10.35 -14.89 -15.37
N SER A 369 10.69 -15.73 -16.35
CA SER A 369 11.33 -17.03 -16.10
C SER A 369 12.70 -16.88 -15.43
N ALA A 370 13.51 -15.92 -15.92
CA ALA A 370 14.80 -15.60 -15.32
C ALA A 370 14.63 -15.11 -13.88
N ARG A 371 13.66 -14.20 -13.62
CA ARG A 371 13.32 -13.76 -12.26
C ARG A 371 12.94 -14.94 -11.38
N LEU A 372 12.06 -15.83 -11.85
CA LEU A 372 11.61 -16.99 -11.08
C LEU A 372 12.77 -17.92 -10.70
N ALA A 373 13.73 -18.12 -11.62
CA ALA A 373 14.92 -18.94 -11.41
C ALA A 373 15.86 -18.42 -10.32
N HIS A 374 15.79 -17.13 -9.95
CA HIS A 374 16.57 -16.58 -8.83
C HIS A 374 16.03 -17.03 -7.46
N TYR A 375 14.77 -17.47 -7.39
CA TYR A 375 14.17 -17.93 -6.14
C TYR A 375 14.40 -19.42 -5.91
N PRO A 376 14.56 -19.86 -4.65
CA PRO A 376 14.60 -21.29 -4.30
C PRO A 376 13.36 -22.02 -4.84
N ALA A 377 13.54 -23.24 -5.34
CA ALA A 377 12.47 -24.03 -5.98
C ALA A 377 11.20 -24.16 -5.11
N GLN A 378 11.37 -24.22 -3.79
CA GLN A 378 10.26 -24.33 -2.83
C GLN A 378 9.38 -23.06 -2.77
N LEU A 379 9.95 -21.89 -3.08
CA LEU A 379 9.24 -20.61 -3.09
C LEU A 379 8.63 -20.28 -4.45
N GLN A 380 9.16 -20.85 -5.54
CA GLN A 380 8.72 -20.54 -6.90
C GLN A 380 7.22 -20.75 -7.08
N ARG A 381 6.66 -21.83 -6.53
CA ARG A 381 5.21 -22.07 -6.59
C ARG A 381 4.39 -20.97 -5.91
N ILE A 382 4.79 -20.54 -4.71
CA ILE A 382 4.08 -19.48 -3.96
C ILE A 382 4.15 -18.16 -4.74
N ILE A 383 5.30 -17.87 -5.36
CA ILE A 383 5.48 -16.67 -6.20
C ILE A 383 4.56 -16.74 -7.44
N LEU A 384 4.51 -17.89 -8.11
CA LEU A 384 3.59 -18.08 -9.23
C LEU A 384 2.12 -17.88 -8.82
N GLU A 385 1.70 -18.45 -7.70
CA GLU A 385 0.35 -18.26 -7.15
C GLU A 385 0.09 -16.76 -6.85
N MET A 386 1.08 -16.05 -6.31
CA MET A 386 1.00 -14.61 -6.02
C MET A 386 0.73 -13.76 -7.27
N TYR A 387 1.40 -14.06 -8.39
CA TYR A 387 1.20 -13.34 -9.65
C TYR A 387 -0.07 -13.78 -10.39
N ALA A 388 -0.52 -15.03 -10.20
CA ALA A 388 -1.74 -15.57 -10.82
C ALA A 388 -3.03 -15.06 -10.16
N ASN A 389 -3.02 -14.86 -8.83
CA ASN A 389 -4.21 -14.53 -8.05
C ASN A 389 -5.00 -13.29 -8.52
N PRO A 390 -4.39 -12.18 -8.95
CA PRO A 390 -5.14 -11.02 -9.45
C PRO A 390 -6.02 -11.37 -10.66
N LEU A 391 -5.49 -12.20 -11.57
CA LEU A 391 -6.22 -12.66 -12.75
C LEU A 391 -7.31 -13.68 -12.38
N LEU A 392 -7.04 -14.58 -11.43
CA LEU A 392 -8.05 -15.51 -10.90
C LEU A 392 -9.21 -14.80 -10.19
N SER A 393 -8.91 -13.73 -9.44
CA SER A 393 -9.91 -12.88 -8.80
C SER A 393 -10.77 -12.19 -9.83
N LYS A 394 -10.16 -11.59 -10.87
CA LYS A 394 -10.87 -10.90 -11.94
C LYS A 394 -11.82 -11.84 -12.71
N TYR A 395 -11.38 -13.08 -12.97
CA TYR A 395 -12.24 -14.11 -13.55
C TYR A 395 -13.46 -14.38 -12.65
N LYS A 396 -13.23 -14.64 -11.36
CA LYS A 396 -14.30 -14.96 -10.40
C LYS A 396 -15.35 -13.84 -10.32
N TYR A 397 -14.92 -12.60 -10.16
CA TYR A 397 -15.81 -11.43 -10.06
C TYR A 397 -16.44 -11.01 -11.39
N SER A 398 -16.04 -11.61 -12.51
CA SER A 398 -16.72 -11.43 -13.80
C SER A 398 -17.81 -12.47 -14.03
N THR A 399 -17.79 -13.58 -13.29
CA THR A 399 -18.74 -14.69 -13.41
C THR A 399 -19.78 -14.76 -12.29
N ASP A 400 -19.51 -14.08 -11.17
CA ASP A 400 -20.45 -13.81 -10.08
C ASP A 400 -21.33 -12.60 -10.44
#